data_AF-A0A9E0P3Q6-F1
#
_entry.id   AF-A0A9E0P3Q6-F1
#
_cell.length_a   1.000
_cell.length_b   1.000
_cell.length_c   1.000
_cell.angle_alpha   90.00
_cell.angle_beta   90.00
_cell.angle_gamma   90.00
#
_symmetry.space_group_name_H-M   'P 1'
#
loop_
_entity.id
_entity.type
_entity.pdbx_description
1 polymer ?
#
loop_
_entity_poly.entity_id
_entity_poly.type
_entity_poly.pdbx_seq_one_letter_code
_entity_poly.pdbx_strand_id
1 'polypeptide(L)'
;MDKLQRKYWVDFLLLISFLFCMTTGYLLEFKSNVAVYLGRSGFGVVKEIHSWSAYVITALIIIHCLENFSWFKTMTKKVFSGNNSD
;
A
#
# COMPACT_ATOMS: atom_id res chain seq x y z
N MET A 1 -18.22 -8.80 -14.25
CA MET A 1 -16.74 -8.74 -14.25
C MET A 1 -16.21 -10.11 -13.89
N ASP A 2 -15.33 -10.65 -14.72
CA ASP A 2 -14.68 -11.94 -14.43
C ASP A 2 -13.83 -11.85 -13.16
N LYS A 3 -13.70 -12.98 -12.45
CA LYS A 3 -12.88 -13.07 -11.21
C LYS A 3 -11.43 -12.61 -11.47
N LEU A 4 -10.90 -12.87 -12.67
CA LEU A 4 -9.56 -12.46 -13.07
C LEU A 4 -9.47 -10.93 -13.26
N GLN A 5 -10.47 -10.32 -13.93
CA GLN A 5 -10.53 -8.87 -14.10
C GLN A 5 -10.65 -8.13 -12.77
N ARG A 6 -11.42 -8.65 -11.81
CA ARG A 6 -11.53 -8.04 -10.48
C ARG A 6 -10.19 -8.04 -9.74
N LYS A 7 -9.47 -9.17 -9.73
CA LYS A 7 -8.14 -9.27 -9.12
C LYS A 7 -7.14 -8.30 -9.74
N TYR A 8 -7.11 -8.24 -11.08
CA TYR A 8 -6.24 -7.31 -11.79
C TYR A 8 -6.55 -5.84 -11.43
N TRP A 9 -7.84 -5.49 -11.33
CA TRP A 9 -8.26 -4.14 -10.92
C TRP A 9 -7.89 -3.82 -9.47
N VAL A 10 -8.05 -4.77 -8.54
CA VAL A 10 -7.66 -4.58 -7.13
C VAL A 10 -6.15 -4.39 -7.01
N ASP A 11 -5.36 -5.21 -7.70
CA ASP A 11 -3.89 -5.10 -7.70
C ASP A 11 -3.41 -3.78 -8.34
N PHE A 12 -4.06 -3.36 -9.42
CA PHE A 12 -3.74 -2.11 -10.11
C PHE A 12 -4.09 -0.87 -9.25
N LEU A 13 -5.26 -0.87 -8.59
CA LEU A 13 -5.63 0.17 -7.64
C LEU A 13 -4.71 0.19 -6.40
N LEU A 14 -4.25 -0.98 -5.96
CA LEU A 14 -3.27 -1.11 -4.89
C LEU A 14 -1.95 -0.42 -5.27
N LEU A 15 -1.46 -0.70 -6.48
CA LEU A 15 -0.22 -0.14 -7.00
C LEU A 15 -0.27 1.39 -7.09
N ILE A 16 -1.37 1.93 -7.63
CA ILE A 16 -1.58 3.38 -7.73
C ILE A 16 -1.66 4.02 -6.34
N SER A 17 -2.42 3.41 -5.43
CA SER A 17 -2.55 3.93 -4.07
C SER A 17 -1.20 3.92 -3.35
N PHE A 18 -0.46 2.81 -3.46
CA PHE A 18 0.89 2.68 -2.91
C PHE A 18 1.84 3.77 -3.42
N LEU A 19 1.88 4.01 -4.73
CA LEU A 19 2.66 5.09 -5.33
C LEU A 19 2.28 6.44 -4.74
N PHE A 20 0.98 6.74 -4.61
CA PHE A 20 0.49 8.00 -4.06
C PHE A 20 0.89 8.21 -2.59
N CYS A 21 0.82 7.16 -1.76
CA CYS A 21 1.27 7.23 -0.37
C CYS A 21 2.78 7.30 -0.24
N MET A 22 3.52 6.60 -1.10
CA MET A 22 4.98 6.71 -1.15
C MET A 22 5.39 8.15 -1.50
N THR A 23 4.75 8.77 -2.50
CA THR A 23 5.01 10.16 -2.88
C THR A 23 4.67 11.13 -1.75
N THR A 24 3.50 11.01 -1.12
CA THR A 24 3.11 11.89 0.00
C THR A 24 3.98 11.69 1.25
N GLY A 25 4.43 10.46 1.52
CA GLY A 25 5.35 10.15 2.62
C GLY A 25 6.75 10.69 2.37
N TYR A 26 7.26 10.55 1.15
CA TYR A 26 8.54 11.13 0.73
C TYR A 26 8.53 12.66 0.83
N LEU A 27 7.43 13.31 0.41
CA LEU A 27 7.21 14.75 0.63
C LEU A 27 7.24 15.13 2.12
N LEU A 28 6.73 14.27 3.01
CA LEU A 28 6.74 14.52 4.45
C LEU A 28 8.14 14.39 5.09
N GLU A 29 8.97 13.47 4.59
CA GLU A 29 10.36 13.29 5.02
C GLU A 29 11.24 14.49 4.66
N PHE A 30 10.94 15.18 3.55
CA PHE A 30 11.53 16.47 3.18
C PHE A 30 10.93 17.65 3.96
N LYS A 31 10.76 17.45 5.27
CA LYS A 31 10.19 18.37 6.27
C LYS A 31 10.68 19.82 6.16
N SER A 32 11.94 20.04 5.79
CA SER A 32 12.53 21.37 5.66
C SER A 32 12.06 22.12 4.41
N ASN A 33 11.89 21.43 3.27
CA ASN A 33 11.53 22.09 2.02
C ASN A 33 10.02 22.37 1.98
N VAL A 34 9.19 21.41 2.40
CA VAL A 34 7.73 21.57 2.38
C VAL A 34 7.26 22.64 3.37
N ALA A 35 7.86 22.71 4.57
CA ALA A 35 7.53 23.76 5.54
C ALA A 35 7.89 25.17 5.05
N VAL A 36 8.95 25.30 4.23
CA VAL A 36 9.39 26.57 3.64
C VAL A 36 8.48 26.99 2.47
N TYR A 37 8.04 26.05 1.62
CA TYR A 37 7.20 26.35 0.46
C TYR A 37 5.70 26.53 0.78
N LEU A 38 5.15 25.78 1.74
CA LEU A 38 3.72 25.75 2.04
C LEU A 38 3.33 26.43 3.38
N GLY A 39 4.32 26.82 4.18
CA GLY A 39 4.10 27.37 5.51
C GLY A 39 3.54 26.36 6.50
N ARG A 40 3.47 26.76 7.79
CA ARG A 40 3.04 25.89 8.91
C ARG A 40 1.62 25.33 8.73
N SER A 41 0.74 26.06 8.03
CA SER A 41 -0.64 25.65 7.76
C SER A 41 -0.72 24.59 6.64
N GLY A 42 0.04 24.72 5.55
CA GLY A 42 0.02 23.74 4.47
C GLY A 42 0.67 22.41 4.85
N PHE A 43 1.67 22.43 5.73
CA PHE A 43 2.26 21.21 6.29
C PHE A 43 1.24 20.36 7.09
N GLY A 44 0.31 21.01 7.80
CA GLY A 44 -0.76 20.33 8.52
C GLY A 44 -1.68 19.53 7.60
N VAL A 45 -2.09 20.15 6.48
CA VAL A 45 -2.98 19.53 5.48
C VAL A 45 -2.30 18.35 4.79
N VAL A 46 -1.02 18.48 4.41
CA VAL A 46 -0.27 17.37 3.77
C VAL A 46 -0.14 16.18 4.73
N LYS A 47 0.12 16.43 6.01
CA LYS A 47 0.20 15.38 7.04
C LYS A 47 -1.14 14.66 7.24
N GLU A 48 -2.23 15.40 7.23
CA GLU A 48 -3.57 14.85 7.37
C GLU A 48 -3.94 13.97 6.16
N ILE A 49 -3.71 14.47 4.94
CA ILE A 49 -3.92 13.70 3.69
C ILE A 49 -3.07 12.43 3.67
N HIS A 50 -1.80 12.51 4.10
CA HIS A 50 -0.93 11.34 4.16
C HIS A 50 -1.41 10.29 5.18
N SER A 51 -1.93 10.72 6.33
CA SER A 51 -2.48 9.78 7.32
C SER A 51 -3.74 9.08 6.78
N TRP A 52 -4.65 9.83 6.16
CA TRP A 52 -5.85 9.26 5.54
C TRP A 52 -5.53 8.32 4.38
N SER A 53 -4.56 8.68 3.52
CA SER A 53 -4.13 7.82 2.42
C SER A 53 -3.46 6.54 2.92
N ALA A 54 -2.71 6.59 4.01
CA ALA A 54 -2.12 5.42 4.66
C ALA A 54 -3.20 4.46 5.20
N TYR A 55 -4.30 4.97 5.79
CA TYR A 55 -5.42 4.13 6.21
C TYR A 55 -6.11 3.44 5.03
N VAL A 56 -6.37 4.19 3.95
CA VAL A 56 -7.00 3.65 2.73
C VAL A 56 -6.13 2.55 2.10
N ILE A 57 -4.82 2.75 2.04
CA ILE A 57 -3.89 1.74 1.52
C ILE A 57 -3.82 0.52 2.41
N THR A 58 -3.80 0.71 3.73
CA THR A 58 -3.80 -0.42 4.65
C THR A 58 -5.06 -1.27 4.46
N ALA A 59 -6.23 -0.65 4.31
CA ALA A 59 -7.47 -1.36 3.99
C ALA A 59 -7.41 -2.08 2.63
N LEU A 60 -6.89 -1.42 1.58
CA LEU A 60 -6.73 -2.04 0.27
C LEU A 60 -5.74 -3.21 0.29
N ILE A 61 -4.64 -3.13 1.05
CA ILE A 61 -3.66 -4.21 1.22
C ILE A 61 -4.32 -5.41 1.90
N ILE A 62 -5.13 -5.18 2.94
CA ILE A 62 -5.87 -6.26 3.62
C ILE A 62 -6.80 -6.96 2.62
N ILE A 63 -7.56 -6.21 1.82
CA ILE A 63 -8.46 -6.77 0.81
C ILE A 63 -7.66 -7.58 -0.24
N HIS A 64 -6.54 -7.06 -0.74
CA HIS A 64 -5.67 -7.75 -1.67
C HIS A 64 -5.11 -9.07 -1.08
N CYS A 65 -4.65 -9.04 0.16
CA CYS A 65 -4.19 -10.24 0.87
C CYS A 65 -5.31 -11.28 1.04
N LEU A 66 -6.55 -10.85 1.29
CA LEU A 66 -7.70 -11.74 1.39
C LEU A 66 -8.08 -12.36 0.03
N GLU A 67 -8.08 -11.56 -1.05
CA GLU A 67 -8.36 -12.08 -2.40
C GLU A 67 -7.28 -13.04 -2.92
N ASN A 68 -6.04 -12.86 -2.48
CA ASN A 68 -4.90 -13.71 -2.82
C ASN A 68 -4.49 -14.67 -1.69
N PHE A 69 -5.33 -14.84 -0.67
CA PHE A 69 -5.04 -15.68 0.49
C PHE A 69 -4.82 -17.14 0.14
N SER A 70 -5.51 -17.65 -0.89
CA SER A 70 -5.32 -19.02 -1.39
C SER A 70 -3.95 -19.23 -2.04
N TRP A 71 -3.44 -18.24 -2.77
CA TRP A 71 -2.09 -18.23 -3.31
C TRP A 71 -1.06 -18.11 -2.19
N PHE A 72 -1.28 -17.22 -1.23
CA PHE A 72 -0.40 -17.03 -0.08
C PHE A 72 -0.28 -18.32 0.74
N LYS A 73 -1.39 -18.98 1.07
CA LYS A 73 -1.40 -20.29 1.75
C LYS A 73 -0.64 -21.36 0.96
N THR A 74 -0.74 -21.34 -0.37
CA THR A 74 -0.03 -22.29 -1.25
C THR A 74 1.48 -22.01 -1.26
N MET A 75 1.90 -20.74 -1.30
CA MET A 75 3.30 -20.37 -1.25
C MET A 75 3.91 -20.58 0.13
N THR A 76 3.25 -20.20 1.22
CA THR A 76 3.71 -20.48 2.58
C THR A 76 3.86 -21.98 2.80
N LYS A 77 2.92 -22.80 2.31
CA LYS A 77 3.04 -24.26 2.35
C LYS A 77 4.24 -24.76 1.53
N LYS A 78 4.50 -24.20 0.35
CA LYS A 78 5.70 -24.56 -0.44
C LYS A 78 7.01 -24.18 0.26
N VAL A 79 7.08 -23.00 0.87
CA VAL A 79 8.27 -22.53 1.61
C VAL A 79 8.50 -23.38 2.86
N PHE A 80 7.46 -23.72 3.63
CA PHE A 80 7.60 -24.52 4.84
C PHE A 80 7.70 -26.04 4.60
N SER A 81 7.06 -26.57 3.54
CA SER A 81 7.21 -27.99 3.17
C SER A 81 8.47 -28.28 2.36
N GLY A 82 9.16 -27.25 1.83
CA GLY A 82 10.45 -27.41 1.17
C GLY A 82 11.62 -27.71 2.12
N ASN A 83 11.40 -27.73 3.43
CA ASN A 83 12.43 -27.98 4.44
C ASN A 83 12.45 -29.41 5.02
N ASN A 84 11.66 -30.34 4.46
CA ASN A 84 11.61 -31.76 4.91
C ASN A 84 12.21 -32.74 3.88
N SER A 85 13.05 -32.26 2.99
CA SER A 85 13.80 -33.10 2.06
C SER A 85 15.16 -32.46 1.80
N ASP A 86 16.01 -32.49 2.82
CA ASP A 86 17.47 -32.62 2.73
C ASP A 86 17.99 -33.23 4.04
#